data_AF-A0A971T3H6-F1
#
_entry.id   AF-A0A971T3H6-F1
#
_cell.length_a   1.000
_cell.length_b   1.000
_cell.length_c   1.000
_cell.angle_alpha   90.00
_cell.angle_beta   90.00
_cell.angle_gamma   90.00
#
_symmetry.space_group_name_H-M   'P 1'
#
loop_
_entity.id
_entity.type
_entity.pdbx_description
1 polymer ?
#
loop_
_entity_poly.entity_id
_entity_poly.type
_entity_poly.pdbx_seq_one_letter_code
_entity_poly.pdbx_strand_id
1 'polypeptide(L)' 'MDNATDRDLGPQPISELMDKHALKPHDLVAVSTEQITHKMVTRACKGRRLSRNVQLKVLRALNAATEQAYGLGDLFTY' A
#
# COMPACT_ATOMS: atom_id res chain seq x y z
N MET A 1 7.96 18.57 -20.63
CA MET A 1 7.88 18.18 -19.21
C MET A 1 6.57 17.42 -19.10
N ASP A 2 6.53 16.13 -19.41
CA ASP A 2 5.25 15.42 -19.51
C ASP A 2 5.48 13.96 -19.16
N ASN A 3 5.03 13.53 -17.98
CA ASN A 3 4.96 12.10 -17.60
C ASN A 3 4.05 11.89 -16.38
N ALA A 4 2.90 12.58 -16.34
CA ALA A 4 2.04 12.61 -15.16
C ALA A 4 0.89 11.58 -15.15
N THR A 5 0.67 10.80 -16.22
CA THR A 5 -0.67 10.19 -16.39
C THR A 5 -0.71 8.77 -16.97
N ASP A 6 0.28 7.92 -16.69
CA ASP A 6 0.23 6.51 -17.12
C ASP A 6 0.77 5.54 -16.07
N ARG A 7 0.34 5.70 -14.82
CA ARG A 7 0.67 4.79 -13.70
C ARG A 7 -0.51 4.52 -12.79
N ASP A 8 -1.71 4.88 -13.22
CA ASP A 8 -2.95 4.64 -12.48
C ASP A 8 -3.51 3.29 -12.96
N LEU A 9 -3.28 2.24 -12.18
CA LEU A 9 -3.57 0.85 -12.56
C LEU A 9 -4.98 0.42 -12.12
N GLY A 10 -5.83 1.39 -11.79
CA GLY A 10 -7.14 1.16 -11.18
C GLY A 10 -7.04 0.73 -9.71
N PRO A 11 -8.18 0.47 -9.05
CA PRO A 11 -8.22 0.04 -7.65
C PRO A 11 -7.32 -1.18 -7.43
N GLN A 12 -6.41 -1.08 -6.47
CA GLN A 12 -5.52 -2.19 -6.11
C GLN A 12 -6.12 -2.97 -4.94
N PRO A 13 -5.86 -4.30 -4.86
CA PRO A 13 -6.34 -5.16 -3.78
C PRO A 13 -6.05 -4.63 -2.37
N ILE A 14 -4.93 -3.91 -2.19
CA ILE A 14 -4.62 -3.26 -0.91
C ILE A 14 -5.72 -2.31 -0.41
N SER A 15 -6.44 -1.62 -1.30
CA SER A 15 -7.53 -0.74 -0.87
C SER A 15 -8.64 -1.54 -0.21
N GLU A 16 -9.05 -2.65 -0.83
CA GLU A 16 -10.07 -3.54 -0.30
C GLU A 16 -9.62 -4.21 1.00
N LEU A 17 -8.35 -4.61 1.09
CA LEU A 17 -7.78 -5.16 2.33
C LEU A 17 -7.78 -4.13 3.46
N MET A 18 -7.44 -2.88 3.18
CA MET A 18 -7.51 -1.82 4.18
C MET A 18 -8.95 -1.58 4.66
N ASP A 19 -9.91 -1.52 3.74
CA ASP A 19 -11.31 -1.35 4.09
C ASP A 19 -11.86 -2.56 4.87
N LYS A 20 -11.50 -3.78 4.47
CA LYS A 20 -11.90 -5.03 5.13
C LYS A 20 -11.41 -5.11 6.58
N HIS A 21 -10.20 -4.64 6.85
CA HIS A 21 -9.62 -4.61 8.20
C HIS A 21 -9.90 -3.30 8.94
N ALA A 22 -10.72 -2.41 8.37
CA ALA A 22 -11.00 -1.07 8.89
C ALA A 22 -9.73 -0.24 9.20
N LEU A 23 -8.66 -0.47 8.44
CA LEU A 23 -7.36 0.17 8.63
C LEU A 23 -7.29 1.50 7.89
N LYS A 24 -6.76 2.51 8.58
CA LYS A 24 -6.45 3.81 7.99
C LYS A 24 -4.97 3.88 7.63
N PRO A 25 -4.60 4.78 6.69
CA PRO A 25 -3.18 5.04 6.40
C PRO A 25 -2.35 5.39 7.62
N HIS A 26 -2.97 6.00 8.64
CA HIS A 26 -2.30 6.31 9.90
C HIS A 26 -1.88 5.04 10.66
N ASP A 27 -2.71 4.00 10.68
CA ASP A 27 -2.46 2.78 11.43
C ASP A 27 -1.25 2.03 10.85
N LEU A 28 -1.15 1.98 9.52
CA LEU A 28 0.01 1.41 8.83
C LEU A 28 1.28 2.21 9.13
N VAL A 29 1.19 3.55 9.19
CA VAL A 29 2.35 4.40 9.48
C VAL A 29 2.77 4.27 10.95
N ALA A 30 1.83 4.13 11.87
CA ALA A 30 2.08 3.99 13.30
C ALA A 30 2.71 2.64 13.67
N VAL A 31 2.29 1.56 12.99
CA VAL A 31 2.80 0.20 13.22
C VAL A 31 4.09 -0.08 12.45
N SER A 32 4.35 0.63 11.34
CA SER A 32 5.54 0.34 10.53
C SER A 32 6.83 0.67 11.28
N THR A 33 7.76 -0.29 11.29
CA THR A 33 9.13 -0.10 11.76
C THR A 33 10.02 0.59 10.73
N GLU A 34 9.51 0.81 9.51
CA GLU A 34 10.22 1.45 8.42
C GLU A 34 9.66 2.84 8.13
N GLN A 35 10.47 3.68 7.47
CA GLN A 35 9.99 4.99 7.02
C GLN A 35 8.98 4.83 5.89
N ILE A 36 7.70 4.90 6.26
CA ILE A 36 6.52 4.97 5.41
C ILE A 36 5.74 6.26 5.73
N THR A 37 5.05 6.83 4.74
CA THR A 37 4.26 8.05 4.92
C THR A 37 2.81 7.81 4.51
N HIS A 38 1.87 8.60 5.05
CA HIS A 38 0.47 8.55 4.65
C HIS A 38 0.30 8.67 3.14
N LYS A 39 1.08 9.54 2.49
CA LYS A 39 1.08 9.70 1.02
C LYS A 39 1.52 8.44 0.28
N MET A 40 2.43 7.64 0.83
CA MET A 40 2.84 6.37 0.21
C MET A 40 1.69 5.36 0.26
N VAL A 41 1.03 5.24 1.40
CA VAL A 41 -0.12 4.34 1.60
C VAL A 41 -1.29 4.76 0.71
N THR A 42 -1.67 6.04 0.74
CA THR A 42 -2.77 6.55 -0.11
C THR A 42 -2.49 6.34 -1.60
N ARG A 43 -1.24 6.47 -2.05
CA ARG A 43 -0.88 6.16 -3.44
C ARG A 43 -1.02 4.67 -3.76
N ALA A 44 -0.68 3.79 -2.81
CA ALA A 44 -0.89 2.35 -2.96
C ALA A 44 -2.39 2.02 -3.14
N CYS A 45 -3.27 2.55 -2.28
CA CYS A 45 -4.71 2.30 -2.34
C CYS A 45 -5.35 2.86 -3.62
N LYS A 46 -4.91 4.05 -4.06
CA LYS A 46 -5.38 4.66 -5.32
C LYS A 46 -4.89 3.94 -6.57
N GLY A 47 -4.01 2.95 -6.44
CA GLY A 47 -3.49 2.20 -7.58
C GLY A 47 -2.39 2.86 -8.38
N ARG A 48 -1.66 3.79 -7.74
CA ARG A 48 -0.47 4.34 -8.37
C ARG A 48 0.67 3.34 -8.29
N ARG A 49 1.34 3.10 -9.43
CA ARG A 49 2.54 2.24 -9.49
C ARG A 49 3.61 2.73 -8.51
N LEU A 50 3.97 1.89 -7.56
CA LEU A 50 5.01 2.12 -6.56
C LEU A 50 6.30 1.41 -6.95
N SER A 51 7.44 1.86 -6.40
CA SER A 51 8.68 1.09 -6.52
C SER A 51 8.64 -0.13 -5.59
N ARG A 52 9.39 -1.17 -5.93
CA ARG A 52 9.46 -2.43 -5.17
C ARG A 52 9.77 -2.21 -3.69
N ASN A 53 10.67 -1.27 -3.38
CA ASN A 53 11.03 -0.94 -2.00
C ASN A 53 9.83 -0.38 -1.22
N VAL A 54 9.00 0.46 -1.85
CA VAL A 54 7.81 1.02 -1.22
C VAL A 54 6.72 -0.04 -1.08
N GLN A 55 6.56 -0.91 -2.07
CA GLN A 55 5.63 -2.04 -1.96
C GLN A 55 5.96 -2.95 -0.78
N LEU A 56 7.24 -3.30 -0.59
CA LEU A 56 7.69 -4.14 0.53
C LEU A 56 7.45 -3.47 1.89
N LYS A 57 7.68 -2.16 2.00
CA LYS A 57 7.36 -1.39 3.20
C LYS A 57 5.89 -1.43 3.55
N VAL A 58 5.04 -1.19 2.55
CA VAL A 58 3.58 -1.21 2.69
C VAL A 58 3.11 -2.61 3.07
N LEU A 59 3.66 -3.66 2.46
CA LEU A 59 3.36 -5.05 2.77
C LEU A 59 3.69 -5.38 4.23
N ARG A 60 4.91 -5.05 4.68
CA ARG A 60 5.34 -5.30 6.06
C ARG A 60 4.48 -4.56 7.06
N ALA A 61 4.15 -3.29 6.77
CA ALA A 61 3.25 -2.49 7.60
C ALA A 61 1.84 -3.09 7.67
N LEU A 62 1.29 -3.55 6.54
CA LEU A 62 -0.03 -4.19 6.49
C LEU A 62 -0.04 -5.51 7.26
N ASN A 63 0.96 -6.36 7.04
CA ASN A 63 1.08 -7.64 7.75
C ASN A 63 1.22 -7.43 9.26
N ALA A 64 1.98 -6.42 9.69
CA ALA A 64 2.11 -6.07 11.09
C ALA A 64 0.79 -5.50 11.68
N ALA A 65 0.06 -4.69 10.93
CA ALA A 65 -1.20 -4.10 11.39
C ALA A 65 -2.37 -5.10 11.43
N THR A 66 -2.36 -6.10 10.55
CA THR A 66 -3.40 -7.14 10.46
C THR A 66 -3.05 -8.42 11.20
N GLU A 67 -1.79 -8.56 11.64
CA GLU A 67 -1.20 -9.81 12.14
C GLU A 67 -1.37 -10.99 11.15
N GLN A 68 -1.48 -10.68 9.86
CA GLN A 68 -1.61 -11.67 8.78
C GLN A 68 -0.34 -11.74 7.91
N ALA A 69 -0.20 -12.83 7.18
CA ALA A 69 0.89 -13.04 6.24
C ALA A 69 0.43 -12.87 4.79
N TYR A 70 0.18 -11.63 4.37
CA TYR A 70 -0.05 -11.34 2.94
C TYR A 70 1.26 -11.37 2.16
N GLY A 71 1.15 -11.64 0.86
CA GLY A 71 2.22 -11.48 -0.14
C GLY A 71 1.99 -10.27 -1.04
N LEU A 72 3.01 -9.89 -1.81
CA LEU A 72 2.88 -8.74 -2.74
C LEU A 72 1.78 -8.92 -3.80
N GLY A 73 1.53 -10.16 -4.23
CA GLY A 73 0.46 -10.46 -5.18
C GLY A 73 -0.94 -10.25 -4.62
N ASP A 74 -1.09 -10.26 -3.28
CA ASP A 74 -2.36 -9.98 -2.62
C ASP A 74 -2.63 -8.48 -2.48
N LEU A 75 -1.59 -7.64 -2.63
CA LEU A 75 -1.67 -6.18 -2.46
C LEU A 75 -1.64 -5.44 -3.80
N PHE A 76 -0.92 -5.96 -4.79
CA PHE A 76 -0.63 -5.32 -6.06
C PHE A 76 -0.78 -6.30 -7.22
N THR A 77 -1.42 -5.87 -8.31
CA THR A 77 -1.72 -6.71 -9.50
C THR A 77 -0.73 -6.53 -10.65
N TYR A 78 0.46 -5.95 -10.41
CA TYR A 78 1.40 -5.51 -11.45
C TYR A 78 2.88 -5.75 -11.14
#